data_AF-A0A1F3SP89-F1
#
_entry.id   AF-A0A1F3SP89-F1
#
_cell.length_a   1.000
_cell.length_b   1.000
_cell.length_c   1.000
_cell.angle_alpha   90.00
_cell.angle_beta   90.00
_cell.angle_gamma   90.00
#
_symmetry.space_group_name_H-M   'P 1'
#
loop_
_entity.id
_entity.type
_entity.pdbx_description
1 polymer ?
#
loop_
_entity_poly.entity_id
_entity_poly.type
_entity_poly.pdbx_seq_one_letter_code
_entity_poly.pdbx_strand_id
1 'polypeptide(L)'
;MLKILVLFMFCFCLCLFASTNLRAGESDSARVTYYGGRSAPNFEMALNTETYRTEYRTIQVPYTERVCAPERRYRQECRTIPGERVCRTETRTTCQDRRICRPGPQGQPICTIQRVCQNVPVQVCQTLPPRTVCQNVPYDEMVCRDVTRYRTETRPVQVLDKRVNAHINYTVANHANLTSMDVEFQGDLRADQITLRAQDNGAPSAIPACVALARVNGQRQMNGDTLFITGQVDVALYLASQYRAIIEREAVLAPQNLGLVRIDFPYAVVPDLNEIGFYLRLNTVRGMAIDRPLNPSEYRLVKTQESAYLEISLAQLLGPYYGPLRGSSMTMELGVTLRPAGVVLNAHQFSNWAKGNFFNFILY
;
A
#
# COMPACT_ATOMS: atom_id res chain seq x y z
N MET A 1 30.85 -12.03 -32.33
CA MET A 1 30.08 -12.61 -31.20
C MET A 1 29.78 -11.61 -30.08
N LEU A 2 30.74 -10.78 -29.62
CA LEU A 2 30.54 -9.89 -28.47
C LEU A 2 29.35 -8.89 -28.61
N LYS A 3 29.09 -8.36 -29.82
CA LYS A 3 27.99 -7.41 -30.06
C LYS A 3 26.59 -8.02 -29.90
N ILE A 4 26.41 -9.31 -30.17
CA ILE A 4 25.11 -9.99 -30.05
C ILE A 4 24.77 -10.23 -28.57
N LEU A 5 25.79 -10.52 -27.75
CA LEU A 5 25.62 -10.78 -26.32
C LEU A 5 25.21 -9.51 -25.55
N VAL A 6 25.77 -8.36 -25.92
CA VAL A 6 25.39 -7.05 -25.33
C VAL A 6 23.95 -6.69 -25.65
N LEU A 7 23.48 -6.98 -26.88
CA LEU A 7 22.10 -6.67 -27.28
C LEU A 7 21.07 -7.54 -26.54
N PHE A 8 21.39 -8.83 -26.34
CA PHE A 8 20.54 -9.74 -25.55
C PHE A 8 20.48 -9.33 -24.08
N MET A 9 21.61 -8.91 -23.49
CA MET A 9 21.64 -8.48 -22.10
C MET A 9 20.83 -7.19 -21.88
N PHE A 10 20.91 -6.25 -22.82
CA PHE A 10 20.14 -5.00 -22.74
C PHE A 10 18.63 -5.23 -22.89
N CYS A 11 18.23 -6.14 -23.79
CA CYS A 11 16.84 -6.53 -23.97
C CYS A 11 16.28 -7.26 -22.73
N PHE A 12 17.07 -8.15 -22.12
CA PHE A 12 16.67 -8.86 -20.90
C PHE A 12 16.54 -7.94 -19.69
N CYS A 13 17.42 -6.93 -19.55
CA CYS A 13 17.29 -5.88 -18.54
C CYS A 13 16.02 -5.03 -18.76
N LEU A 14 15.73 -4.62 -19.99
CA LEU A 14 14.52 -3.85 -20.30
C LEU A 14 13.23 -4.63 -20.00
N CYS A 15 13.20 -5.94 -20.26
CA CYS A 15 12.06 -6.79 -19.90
C CYS A 15 11.91 -6.98 -18.38
N LEU A 16 13.01 -7.03 -17.62
CA LEU A 16 12.99 -7.12 -16.15
C LEU A 16 12.54 -5.81 -15.48
N PHE A 17 12.83 -4.64 -16.08
CA PHE A 17 12.32 -3.36 -15.59
C PHE A 17 10.86 -3.10 -15.98
N ALA A 18 10.37 -3.71 -17.06
CA ALA A 18 8.97 -3.60 -17.45
C ALA A 18 8.03 -4.44 -16.56
N SER A 19 8.51 -5.56 -16.00
CA SER A 19 7.67 -6.47 -15.20
C SER A 19 7.49 -6.07 -13.73
N THR A 20 8.24 -5.08 -13.22
CA THR A 20 8.12 -4.63 -11.82
C THR A 20 7.04 -3.57 -11.59
N ASN A 21 6.31 -3.13 -12.63
CA ASN A 21 5.10 -2.32 -12.48
C ASN A 21 3.85 -3.18 -12.25
N LEU A 22 3.96 -4.21 -11.40
CA LEU A 22 2.81 -4.93 -10.86
C LEU A 22 2.10 -4.00 -9.85
N ARG A 23 1.35 -3.03 -10.37
CA ARG A 23 0.26 -2.39 -9.62
C ARG A 23 -0.83 -3.44 -9.47
N ALA A 24 -0.70 -4.31 -8.47
CA ALA A 24 -1.82 -5.06 -7.95
C ALA A 24 -2.77 -4.05 -7.29
N GLY A 25 -3.63 -3.45 -8.12
CA GLY A 25 -4.82 -2.73 -7.67
C GLY A 25 -5.77 -3.77 -7.12
N GLU A 26 -6.06 -3.69 -5.83
CA GLU A 26 -7.16 -4.43 -5.25
C GLU A 26 -8.44 -3.74 -5.74
N SER A 27 -9.08 -4.33 -6.76
CA SER A 27 -10.34 -3.84 -7.30
C SER A 27 -11.48 -4.61 -6.64
N ASP A 28 -12.27 -3.94 -5.82
CA ASP A 28 -13.53 -4.52 -5.35
C ASP A 28 -14.58 -4.36 -6.45
N SER A 29 -15.08 -5.50 -6.94
CA SER A 29 -16.18 -5.57 -7.89
C SER A 29 -17.40 -6.15 -7.21
N ALA A 30 -18.56 -5.54 -7.44
CA ALA A 30 -19.82 -6.06 -6.98
C ALA A 30 -20.78 -6.17 -8.17
N ARG A 31 -21.27 -7.39 -8.40
CA ARG A 31 -22.17 -7.70 -9.51
C ARG A 31 -23.59 -7.80 -8.98
N VAL A 32 -24.52 -7.07 -9.59
CA VAL A 32 -25.93 -7.15 -9.27
C VAL A 32 -26.73 -7.56 -10.50
N THR A 33 -27.39 -8.71 -10.39
CA THR A 33 -28.30 -9.19 -11.42
C THR A 33 -29.70 -8.65 -11.16
N TYR A 34 -30.25 -7.93 -12.14
CA TYR A 34 -31.60 -7.43 -12.12
C TYR A 34 -32.53 -8.36 -12.90
N TYR A 35 -33.55 -8.89 -12.22
CA TYR A 35 -34.63 -9.66 -12.83
C TYR A 35 -35.85 -8.74 -12.95
N GLY A 36 -36.36 -8.57 -14.17
CA GLY A 36 -37.33 -7.53 -14.53
C GLY A 36 -38.59 -7.51 -13.65
N GLY A 37 -38.73 -6.47 -12.84
CA GLY A 37 -39.96 -6.08 -12.13
C GLY A 37 -40.34 -4.62 -12.45
N ARG A 38 -41.57 -4.19 -12.16
CA ARG A 38 -41.97 -2.77 -12.32
C ARG A 38 -41.52 -1.88 -11.16
N SER A 39 -41.11 -2.47 -10.04
CA SER A 39 -40.58 -1.78 -8.89
C SER A 39 -39.07 -1.60 -9.05
N ALA A 40 -38.61 -0.36 -9.14
CA ALA A 40 -37.18 -0.02 -9.05
C ALA A 40 -36.66 -0.47 -7.68
N PRO A 41 -35.81 -1.51 -7.61
CA PRO A 41 -35.21 -1.88 -6.34
C PRO A 41 -34.17 -0.81 -6.01
N ASN A 42 -34.22 -0.31 -4.78
CA ASN A 42 -33.12 0.46 -4.22
C ASN A 42 -32.07 -0.57 -3.79
N PHE A 43 -30.88 -0.45 -4.35
CA PHE A 43 -29.76 -1.27 -3.94
C PHE A 43 -28.71 -0.39 -3.26
N GLU A 44 -28.15 -0.95 -2.20
CA GLU A 44 -27.17 -0.31 -1.35
C GLU A 44 -25.87 -1.11 -1.42
N MET A 45 -24.78 -0.45 -1.78
CA MET A 45 -23.47 -1.05 -1.84
C MET A 45 -22.51 -0.28 -0.94
N ALA A 46 -21.89 -0.97 0.00
CA ALA A 46 -20.82 -0.43 0.82
C ALA A 46 -19.48 -1.03 0.35
N LEU A 47 -18.56 -0.18 -0.10
CA LEU A 47 -17.20 -0.55 -0.44
C LEU A 47 -16.26 0.11 0.58
N ASN A 48 -15.39 -0.68 1.19
CA ASN A 48 -14.43 -0.19 2.16
C ASN A 48 -13.03 -0.58 1.70
N THR A 49 -12.14 0.40 1.53
CA THR A 49 -10.72 0.13 1.27
C THR A 49 -9.82 0.88 2.24
N GLU A 50 -8.70 0.26 2.56
CA GLU A 50 -7.66 0.83 3.41
C GLU A 50 -6.36 0.88 2.61
N THR A 51 -5.76 2.07 2.56
CA THR A 51 -4.44 2.27 1.95
C THR A 51 -3.42 2.46 3.06
N TYR A 52 -2.31 1.74 2.94
CA TYR A 52 -1.21 1.79 3.89
C TYR A 52 0.00 2.44 3.23
N ARG A 53 0.70 3.29 3.96
CA ARG A 53 2.00 3.83 3.57
C ARG A 53 3.10 3.26 4.45
N THR A 54 4.27 3.08 3.85
CA THR A 54 5.46 2.66 4.59
C THR A 54 6.17 3.88 5.18
N GLU A 55 6.21 3.97 6.51
CA GLU A 55 6.99 4.97 7.23
C GLU A 55 8.22 4.33 7.87
N TYR A 56 9.33 5.06 7.93
CA TYR A 56 10.52 4.62 8.62
C TYR A 56 10.53 5.18 10.05
N ARG A 57 10.56 4.30 11.05
CA ARG A 57 10.61 4.68 12.46
C ARG A 57 11.89 4.19 13.11
N THR A 58 12.50 5.04 13.91
CA THR A 58 13.66 4.70 14.74
C THR A 58 13.20 3.93 15.97
N ILE A 59 13.63 2.68 16.11
CA ILE A 59 13.36 1.85 17.27
C ILE A 59 14.68 1.45 17.95
N GLN A 60 14.66 1.25 19.27
CA GLN A 60 15.79 0.70 20.00
C GLN A 60 15.71 -0.83 19.97
N VAL A 61 16.72 -1.46 19.39
CA VAL A 61 16.81 -2.93 19.32
C VAL A 61 17.87 -3.40 20.31
N PRO A 62 17.51 -4.26 21.28
CA PRO A 62 18.49 -4.81 22.20
C PRO A 62 19.41 -5.78 21.46
N TYR A 63 20.71 -5.72 21.73
CA TYR A 63 21.68 -6.70 21.31
C TYR A 63 22.59 -7.07 22.49
N THR A 64 23.05 -8.32 22.49
CA THR A 64 23.95 -8.84 23.51
C THR A 64 25.38 -8.66 23.03
N GLU A 65 26.20 -7.96 23.83
CA GLU A 65 27.63 -7.81 23.59
C GLU A 65 28.40 -8.46 24.74
N ARG A 66 29.32 -9.36 24.39
CA ARG A 66 30.21 -9.99 25.38
C ARG A 66 31.35 -9.04 25.69
N VAL A 67 31.29 -8.36 26.82
CA VAL A 67 32.30 -7.42 27.28
C VAL A 67 33.22 -8.14 28.27
N CYS A 68 34.52 -8.15 27.99
CA CYS A 68 35.53 -8.71 28.89
C CYS A 68 36.32 -7.58 29.52
N ALA A 69 36.43 -7.59 30.86
CA ALA A 69 37.20 -6.62 31.61
C ALA A 69 38.17 -7.34 32.57
N PRO A 70 39.36 -6.78 32.80
CA PRO A 70 40.25 -7.30 33.83
C PRO A 70 39.63 -7.04 35.21
N GLU A 71 39.33 -8.11 35.94
CA GLU A 71 38.90 -8.05 37.33
C GLU A 71 40.01 -8.56 38.24
N ARG A 72 40.39 -7.73 39.21
CA ARG A 72 41.41 -8.09 40.19
C ARG A 72 40.82 -9.05 41.22
N ARG A 73 41.31 -10.28 41.25
CA ARG A 73 40.93 -11.31 42.21
C ARG A 73 42.12 -11.69 43.08
N TYR A 74 41.85 -12.39 44.18
CA TYR A 74 42.87 -12.81 45.14
C TYR A 74 42.85 -14.33 45.24
N ARG A 75 44.01 -14.96 45.07
CA ARG A 75 44.19 -16.37 45.38
C ARG A 75 45.04 -16.50 46.64
N GLN A 76 44.68 -17.45 47.49
CA GLN A 76 45.44 -17.74 48.68
C GLN A 76 46.60 -18.67 48.31
N GLU A 77 47.83 -18.18 48.41
CA GLU A 77 49.03 -18.98 48.25
C GLU A 77 49.61 -19.31 49.62
N CYS A 78 49.64 -20.59 49.96
CA CYS A 78 50.19 -21.09 51.21
C CYS A 78 51.56 -21.72 50.95
N ARG A 79 52.56 -21.34 51.74
CA ARG A 79 53.87 -22.00 51.75
C ARG A 79 54.21 -22.48 53.16
N THR A 80 54.75 -23.68 53.24
CA THR A 80 55.26 -24.25 54.50
C THR A 80 56.64 -23.68 54.76
N ILE A 81 56.78 -22.91 55.84
CA ILE A 81 58.09 -22.44 56.29
C ILE A 81 58.70 -23.56 57.15
N PRO A 82 59.94 -23.99 56.88
CA PRO A 82 60.60 -25.01 57.69
C PRO A 82 60.71 -24.55 59.14
N GLY A 83 60.68 -25.51 60.07
CA GLY A 83 60.87 -25.22 61.48
C GLY A 83 62.22 -24.55 61.73
N GLU A 84 62.24 -23.52 62.55
CA GLU A 84 63.47 -22.81 62.93
C GLU A 84 63.86 -23.14 64.38
N ARG A 85 65.16 -23.20 64.63
CA ARG A 85 65.69 -23.37 65.98
C ARG A 85 65.85 -21.99 66.59
N VAL A 86 64.95 -21.63 67.50
CA VAL A 86 65.02 -20.36 68.23
C VAL A 86 65.75 -20.60 69.53
N CYS A 87 66.90 -19.94 69.69
CA CYS A 87 67.67 -19.97 70.93
C CYS A 87 67.41 -18.67 71.71
N ARG A 88 66.99 -18.80 72.97
CA ARG A 88 66.86 -17.68 73.89
C ARG A 88 67.72 -17.91 75.13
N THR A 89 68.25 -16.83 75.68
CA THR A 89 69.03 -16.90 76.92
C THR A 89 68.08 -16.88 78.10
N GLU A 90 68.04 -17.97 78.87
CA GLU A 90 67.27 -18.07 80.11
C GLU A 90 68.23 -18.09 81.29
N THR A 91 67.92 -17.38 82.38
CA THR A 91 68.68 -17.51 83.62
C THR A 91 68.25 -18.75 84.38
N ARG A 92 69.16 -19.72 84.57
CA ARG A 92 68.95 -20.85 85.48
C ARG A 92 69.72 -20.64 86.77
N THR A 93 69.06 -20.91 87.89
CA THR A 93 69.70 -20.85 89.20
C THR A 93 70.43 -22.17 89.46
N THR A 94 71.76 -22.12 89.51
CA THR A 94 72.59 -23.26 89.93
C THR A 94 73.03 -23.05 91.37
N CYS A 95 72.71 -24.02 92.24
CA CYS A 95 73.09 -23.97 93.65
C CYS A 95 74.24 -24.93 93.92
N GLN A 96 75.32 -24.44 94.52
CA GLN A 96 76.43 -25.24 94.99
C GLN A 96 76.52 -25.14 96.52
N ASP A 97 76.74 -26.28 97.16
CA ASP A 97 76.89 -26.35 98.61
C ASP A 97 78.33 -25.98 98.98
N ARG A 98 78.51 -24.80 99.59
CA ARG A 98 79.81 -24.33 100.05
C ARG A 98 79.93 -24.58 101.54
N ARG A 99 80.91 -25.38 101.95
CA ARG A 99 81.22 -25.62 103.36
C ARG A 99 82.01 -24.45 103.91
N ILE A 100 81.45 -23.73 104.88
CA ILE A 100 82.12 -22.62 105.56
C ILE A 100 82.40 -23.07 106.99
N CYS A 101 83.68 -23.15 107.34
CA CYS A 101 84.11 -23.50 108.69
C CYS A 101 84.53 -22.25 109.44
N ARG A 102 84.04 -22.08 110.68
CA ARG A 102 84.46 -21.02 111.60
C ARG A 102 85.11 -21.63 112.84
N PRO A 103 86.15 -21.01 113.41
CA PRO A 103 86.77 -21.50 114.63
C PRO A 103 85.78 -21.44 115.79
N GLY A 104 85.51 -22.58 116.42
CA GLY A 104 84.64 -22.68 117.58
C GLY A 104 85.34 -22.27 118.88
N PRO A 105 84.58 -22.04 119.97
CA PRO A 105 85.10 -21.52 121.25
C PRO A 105 86.12 -22.43 121.95
N GLN A 106 86.31 -23.67 121.49
CA GLN A 106 87.30 -24.62 122.01
C GLN A 106 88.36 -25.02 120.96
N GLY A 107 88.51 -24.24 119.88
CA GLY A 107 89.48 -24.51 118.81
C GLY A 107 89.06 -25.58 117.79
N GLN A 108 87.91 -26.24 117.96
CA GLN A 108 87.33 -27.13 116.95
C GLN A 108 86.55 -26.33 115.90
N PRO A 109 86.79 -26.54 114.59
CA PRO A 109 86.07 -25.80 113.54
C PRO A 109 84.62 -26.30 113.42
N ILE A 110 83.66 -25.40 113.60
CA ILE A 110 82.25 -25.67 113.32
C ILE A 110 82.03 -25.37 111.84
N CYS A 111 81.77 -26.41 111.06
CA CYS A 111 81.52 -26.29 109.63
C CYS A 111 80.02 -26.32 109.35
N THR A 112 79.48 -25.24 108.77
CA THR A 112 78.10 -25.19 108.29
C THR A 112 78.11 -25.27 106.77
N ILE A 113 77.19 -26.05 106.20
CA ILE A 113 76.99 -26.10 104.76
C ILE A 113 76.05 -24.95 104.40
N GLN A 114 76.55 -23.98 103.62
CA GLN A 114 75.73 -22.91 103.09
C GLN A 114 75.52 -23.13 101.60
N ARG A 115 74.25 -23.27 101.19
CA ARG A 115 73.88 -23.41 99.79
C ARG A 115 73.95 -22.04 99.11
N VAL A 116 74.91 -21.85 98.21
CA VAL A 116 75.06 -20.61 97.45
C VAL A 116 74.47 -20.83 96.06
N CYS A 117 73.41 -20.13 95.76
CA CYS A 117 72.75 -20.15 94.47
C CYS A 117 73.21 -18.96 93.62
N GLN A 118 73.64 -19.22 92.39
CA GLN A 118 74.00 -18.19 91.41
C GLN A 118 73.13 -18.34 90.16
N ASN A 119 72.69 -17.22 89.60
CA ASN A 119 71.95 -17.22 88.34
C ASN A 119 72.95 -17.22 87.19
N VAL A 120 72.98 -18.33 86.45
CA VAL A 120 73.86 -18.48 85.28
C VAL A 120 72.99 -18.37 84.02
N PRO A 121 73.36 -17.53 83.04
CA PRO A 121 72.68 -17.50 81.76
C PRO A 121 72.92 -18.83 81.03
N VAL A 122 71.84 -19.55 80.72
CA VAL A 122 71.86 -20.79 79.96
C VAL A 122 71.13 -20.55 78.64
N GLN A 123 71.73 -20.95 77.53
CA GLN A 123 71.08 -20.84 76.22
C GLN A 123 70.12 -22.01 76.05
N VAL A 124 68.82 -21.71 76.03
CA VAL A 124 67.76 -22.70 75.80
C VAL A 124 67.29 -22.55 74.36
N CYS A 125 67.52 -23.59 73.56
CA CYS A 125 67.02 -23.64 72.19
C CYS A 125 65.80 -24.53 72.11
N GLN A 126 64.73 -24.03 71.48
CA GLN A 126 63.55 -24.81 71.14
C GLN A 126 63.39 -24.86 69.62
N THR A 127 63.13 -26.05 69.09
CA THR A 127 62.78 -26.21 67.68
C THR A 127 61.30 -25.90 67.52
N LEU A 128 60.97 -24.84 66.78
CA LEU A 128 59.59 -24.56 66.42
C LEU A 128 59.17 -25.50 65.28
N PRO A 129 57.95 -26.08 65.34
CA PRO A 129 57.45 -26.91 64.25
C PRO A 129 57.28 -26.07 62.97
N PRO A 130 57.34 -26.69 61.78
CA PRO A 130 56.99 -26.03 60.53
C PRO A 130 55.59 -25.39 60.62
N ARG A 131 55.43 -24.20 60.03
CA ARG A 131 54.14 -23.51 59.98
C ARG A 131 53.76 -23.14 58.56
N THR A 132 52.49 -23.27 58.24
CA THR A 132 51.94 -22.84 56.94
C THR A 132 51.64 -21.35 57.02
N VAL A 133 52.28 -20.55 56.18
CA VAL A 133 51.99 -19.13 56.02
C VAL A 133 51.26 -18.93 54.71
N CYS A 134 50.04 -18.42 54.79
CA CYS A 134 49.23 -18.10 53.62
C CYS A 134 49.24 -16.59 53.37
N GLN A 135 49.42 -16.20 52.11
CA GLN A 135 49.34 -14.82 51.66
C GLN A 135 48.32 -14.71 50.52
N ASN A 136 47.58 -13.60 50.47
CA ASN A 136 46.66 -13.32 49.37
C ASN A 136 47.45 -12.66 48.24
N VAL A 137 47.60 -13.37 47.13
CA VAL A 137 48.30 -12.85 45.94
C VAL A 137 47.25 -12.32 44.97
N PRO A 138 47.30 -11.02 44.61
CA PRO A 138 46.42 -10.47 43.61
C PRO A 138 46.79 -11.02 42.22
N TYR A 139 45.79 -11.39 41.44
CA TYR A 139 45.95 -11.73 40.03
C TYR A 139 44.82 -11.09 39.23
N ASP A 140 45.10 -10.76 37.97
CA ASP A 140 44.10 -10.19 37.06
C ASP A 140 43.47 -11.34 36.27
N GLU A 141 42.15 -11.49 36.37
CA GLU A 141 41.36 -12.45 35.60
C GLU A 141 40.51 -11.71 34.58
N MET A 142 40.55 -12.12 33.32
CA MET A 142 39.66 -11.57 32.29
C MET A 142 38.27 -12.15 32.48
N VAL A 143 37.37 -11.37 33.08
CA VAL A 143 35.99 -11.77 33.32
C VAL A 143 35.12 -11.22 32.19
N CYS A 144 34.55 -12.13 31.41
CA CYS A 144 33.61 -11.78 30.35
C CYS A 144 32.18 -11.87 30.88
N ARG A 145 31.37 -10.85 30.59
CA ARG A 145 29.95 -10.80 30.94
C ARG A 145 29.16 -10.40 29.70
N ASP A 146 28.00 -11.01 29.52
CA ASP A 146 27.08 -10.60 28.47
C ASP A 146 26.31 -9.36 28.94
N VAL A 147 26.46 -8.27 28.19
CA VAL A 147 25.83 -6.98 28.49
C VAL A 147 24.80 -6.67 27.41
N THR A 148 23.56 -6.43 27.81
CA THR A 148 22.51 -5.95 26.90
C THR A 148 22.76 -4.47 26.59
N ARG A 149 23.02 -4.17 25.32
CA ARG A 149 23.11 -2.80 24.81
C ARG A 149 21.97 -2.54 23.82
N TYR A 150 21.70 -1.27 23.56
CA TYR A 150 20.67 -0.86 22.61
C TYR A 150 21.33 -0.18 21.42
N ARG A 151 20.89 -0.53 20.21
CA ARG A 151 21.23 0.21 19.00
C ARG A 151 19.98 0.78 18.39
N THR A 152 20.10 1.97 17.82
CA THR A 152 19.01 2.61 17.09
C THR A 152 18.97 2.04 15.68
N GLU A 153 17.89 1.34 15.35
CA GLU A 153 17.62 0.84 14.01
C GLU A 153 16.45 1.61 13.40
N THR A 154 16.53 1.89 12.11
CA THR A 154 15.41 2.45 11.35
C THR A 154 14.68 1.30 10.66
N ARG A 155 13.43 1.02 11.04
CA ARG A 155 12.62 -0.05 10.46
C ARG A 155 11.40 0.49 9.71
N PRO A 156 11.02 -0.12 8.58
CA PRO A 156 9.77 0.21 7.91
C PRO A 156 8.59 -0.29 8.76
N VAL A 157 7.60 0.57 8.95
CA VAL A 157 6.34 0.29 9.61
C VAL A 157 5.23 0.65 8.64
N GLN A 158 4.24 -0.24 8.48
CA GLN A 158 3.04 0.08 7.72
C GLN A 158 2.13 0.94 8.60
N VAL A 159 1.79 2.13 8.12
CA VAL A 159 0.90 3.06 8.78
C VAL A 159 -0.31 3.26 7.89
N LEU A 160 -1.51 3.23 8.47
CA LEU A 160 -2.74 3.51 7.75
C LEU A 160 -2.67 4.95 7.21
N ASP A 161 -2.75 5.10 5.90
CA ASP A 161 -2.64 6.40 5.22
C ASP A 161 -4.03 7.01 5.01
N LYS A 162 -4.95 6.22 4.43
CA LYS A 162 -6.32 6.66 4.14
C LYS A 162 -7.29 5.49 4.18
N ARG A 163 -8.45 5.73 4.78
CA ARG A 163 -9.60 4.83 4.72
C ARG A 163 -10.66 5.44 3.81
N VAL A 164 -11.16 4.68 2.85
CA VAL A 164 -12.24 5.14 1.96
C VAL A 164 -13.45 4.24 2.19
N ASN A 165 -14.54 4.86 2.61
CA ASN A 165 -15.83 4.21 2.77
C ASN A 165 -16.77 4.80 1.72
N ALA A 166 -17.04 4.05 0.67
CA ALA A 166 -17.98 4.45 -0.36
C ALA A 166 -19.33 3.79 -0.11
N HIS A 167 -20.36 4.62 -0.11
CA HIS A 167 -21.75 4.21 0.02
C HIS A 167 -22.50 4.58 -1.26
N ILE A 168 -22.77 3.59 -2.10
CA ILE A 168 -23.37 3.81 -3.40
C ILE A 168 -24.80 3.30 -3.34
N ASN A 169 -25.73 4.23 -3.46
CA ASN A 169 -27.14 3.94 -3.66
C ASN A 169 -27.43 4.04 -5.14
N TYR A 170 -28.15 3.08 -5.71
CA TYR A 170 -28.54 3.18 -7.10
C TYR A 170 -29.98 2.76 -7.32
N THR A 171 -30.58 3.46 -8.28
CA THR A 171 -31.98 3.40 -8.65
C THR A 171 -32.04 3.07 -10.13
N VAL A 172 -32.54 1.87 -10.44
CA VAL A 172 -32.69 1.43 -11.83
C VAL A 172 -34.10 1.73 -12.31
N ALA A 173 -34.22 2.65 -13.27
CA ALA A 173 -35.48 2.96 -13.94
C ALA A 173 -35.58 2.16 -15.25
N ASN A 174 -36.37 1.08 -15.23
CA ASN A 174 -36.61 0.28 -16.42
C ASN A 174 -37.74 0.90 -17.28
N HIS A 175 -37.36 1.62 -18.33
CA HIS A 175 -38.31 2.18 -19.31
C HIS A 175 -38.58 1.24 -20.50
N ALA A 176 -37.86 0.11 -20.59
CA ALA A 176 -37.83 -0.76 -21.76
C ALA A 176 -38.58 -2.09 -21.58
N ASN A 177 -39.31 -2.31 -20.47
CA ASN A 177 -39.98 -3.57 -20.14
C ASN A 177 -39.04 -4.80 -20.25
N LEU A 178 -37.77 -4.63 -19.87
CA LEU A 178 -36.76 -5.68 -20.00
C LEU A 178 -37.03 -6.85 -19.04
N THR A 179 -36.80 -8.07 -19.51
CA THR A 179 -37.02 -9.32 -18.75
C THR A 179 -35.88 -9.62 -17.79
N SER A 180 -34.63 -9.37 -18.17
CA SER A 180 -33.46 -9.57 -17.30
C SER A 180 -32.26 -8.76 -17.78
N MET A 181 -31.52 -8.16 -16.85
CA MET A 181 -30.29 -7.43 -17.14
C MET A 181 -29.29 -7.63 -16.02
N ASP A 182 -28.02 -7.84 -16.36
CA ASP A 182 -26.93 -7.79 -15.40
C ASP A 182 -26.33 -6.38 -15.37
N VAL A 183 -26.26 -5.80 -14.19
CA VAL A 183 -25.55 -4.54 -13.96
C VAL A 183 -24.40 -4.83 -13.00
N GLU A 184 -23.19 -4.78 -13.51
CA GLU A 184 -21.96 -4.92 -12.75
C GLU A 184 -21.40 -3.54 -12.40
N PHE A 185 -21.18 -3.30 -11.11
CA PHE A 185 -20.50 -2.10 -10.63
C PHE A 185 -19.09 -2.49 -10.23
N GLN A 186 -18.11 -1.83 -10.83
CA GLN A 186 -16.71 -2.02 -10.49
C GLN A 186 -16.17 -0.70 -9.94
N GLY A 187 -15.91 -0.65 -8.64
CA GLY A 187 -15.30 0.51 -8.00
C GLY A 187 -13.79 0.35 -7.92
N ASP A 188 -13.03 1.21 -8.62
CA ASP A 188 -11.61 1.40 -8.35
C ASP A 188 -11.46 2.62 -7.41
N LEU A 189 -11.52 2.34 -6.11
CA LEU A 189 -11.38 3.36 -5.07
C LEU A 189 -9.96 3.97 -4.99
N ARG A 190 -8.96 3.37 -5.64
CA ARG A 190 -7.60 3.95 -5.71
C ARG A 190 -7.50 4.98 -6.83
N ALA A 191 -8.18 4.74 -7.95
CA ALA A 191 -8.28 5.67 -9.06
C ALA A 191 -9.36 6.75 -8.84
N ASP A 192 -10.13 6.66 -7.75
CA ASP A 192 -11.37 7.42 -7.52
C ASP A 192 -12.40 7.22 -8.66
N GLN A 193 -12.43 6.02 -9.25
CA GLN A 193 -13.28 5.68 -10.41
C GLN A 193 -14.35 4.66 -10.05
N ILE A 194 -15.56 4.88 -10.54
CA ILE A 194 -16.64 3.89 -10.52
C ILE A 194 -16.99 3.57 -11.96
N THR A 195 -16.82 2.32 -12.35
CA THR A 195 -17.19 1.80 -13.67
C THR A 195 -18.51 1.07 -13.56
N LEU A 196 -19.48 1.49 -14.37
CA LEU A 196 -20.73 0.76 -14.56
C LEU A 196 -20.59 -0.14 -15.78
N ARG A 197 -20.99 -1.40 -15.68
CA ARG A 197 -21.11 -2.33 -16.81
C ARG A 197 -22.50 -2.88 -16.85
N ALA A 198 -23.11 -2.81 -18.02
CA ALA A 198 -24.50 -3.16 -18.25
C ALA A 198 -24.53 -4.22 -19.35
N GLN A 199 -24.91 -5.45 -19.01
CA GLN A 199 -25.06 -6.55 -19.94
C GLN A 199 -26.50 -7.03 -19.98
N ASP A 200 -27.09 -7.02 -21.17
CA ASP A 200 -28.39 -7.63 -21.40
C ASP A 200 -28.20 -9.15 -21.53
N ASN A 201 -28.92 -9.91 -20.72
CA ASN A 201 -28.92 -11.39 -20.75
C ASN A 201 -30.19 -11.95 -21.41
N GLY A 202 -31.01 -11.10 -22.03
CA GLY A 202 -32.18 -11.51 -22.79
C GLY A 202 -31.84 -12.54 -23.87
N ALA A 203 -32.83 -13.37 -24.22
CA ALA A 203 -32.64 -14.49 -25.16
C ALA A 203 -31.98 -14.03 -26.47
N PRO A 204 -31.01 -14.79 -27.01
CA PRO A 204 -30.20 -14.41 -28.18
C PRO A 204 -30.99 -14.22 -29.49
N SER A 205 -32.30 -14.48 -29.49
CA SER A 205 -33.16 -14.49 -30.68
C SER A 205 -34.05 -13.25 -30.86
N ALA A 206 -34.11 -12.31 -29.92
CA ALA A 206 -34.98 -11.14 -30.04
C ALA A 206 -34.32 -9.87 -29.50
N ILE A 207 -33.49 -9.23 -30.34
CA ILE A 207 -32.74 -7.99 -30.09
C ILE A 207 -33.30 -7.13 -28.93
N PRO A 208 -32.59 -7.05 -27.79
CA PRO A 208 -32.60 -5.85 -26.98
C PRO A 208 -31.16 -5.45 -26.73
N ALA A 209 -30.70 -4.48 -27.50
CA ALA A 209 -29.46 -3.83 -27.21
C ALA A 209 -29.82 -2.64 -26.30
N CYS A 210 -29.76 -2.83 -24.98
CA CYS A 210 -30.17 -1.77 -24.06
C CYS A 210 -29.14 -0.63 -23.94
N VAL A 211 -29.56 0.63 -24.12
CA VAL A 211 -28.73 1.80 -23.78
C VAL A 211 -28.96 2.13 -22.32
N ALA A 212 -27.90 2.11 -21.51
CA ALA A 212 -27.94 2.49 -20.11
C ALA A 212 -27.41 3.92 -19.96
N LEU A 213 -28.31 4.89 -19.73
CA LEU A 213 -27.92 6.23 -19.33
C LEU A 213 -27.75 6.23 -17.82
N ALA A 214 -26.53 6.49 -17.34
CA ALA A 214 -26.25 6.60 -15.93
C ALA A 214 -26.00 8.07 -15.57
N ARG A 215 -26.91 8.67 -14.79
CA ARG A 215 -26.64 9.95 -14.14
C ARG A 215 -26.08 9.69 -12.76
N VAL A 216 -24.88 10.22 -12.51
CA VAL A 216 -24.22 10.08 -11.21
C VAL A 216 -24.35 11.41 -10.45
N ASN A 217 -25.15 11.41 -9.40
CA ASN A 217 -25.23 12.51 -8.44
C ASN A 217 -24.44 12.10 -7.19
N GLY A 218 -23.22 12.61 -7.04
CA GLY A 218 -22.34 12.27 -5.92
C GLY A 218 -22.09 13.44 -4.98
N GLN A 219 -22.05 13.17 -3.69
CA GLN A 219 -21.45 14.04 -2.68
C GLN A 219 -20.20 13.37 -2.10
N ARG A 220 -19.14 14.16 -1.94
CA ARG A 220 -17.91 13.75 -1.29
C ARG A 220 -17.80 14.50 0.03
N GLN A 221 -17.65 13.77 1.13
CA GLN A 221 -17.44 14.35 2.45
C GLN A 221 -16.18 13.76 3.08
N MET A 222 -15.27 14.62 3.52
CA MET A 222 -14.05 14.23 4.21
C MET A 222 -14.25 14.41 5.72
N ASN A 223 -13.96 13.39 6.51
CA ASN A 223 -13.99 13.45 7.98
C ASN A 223 -12.72 12.79 8.54
N GLY A 224 -11.73 13.61 8.90
CA GLY A 224 -10.38 13.14 9.23
C GLY A 224 -9.76 12.39 8.04
N ASP A 225 -9.17 11.22 8.31
CA ASP A 225 -8.54 10.36 7.30
C ASP A 225 -9.54 9.44 6.57
N THR A 226 -10.84 9.66 6.78
CA THR A 226 -11.92 8.89 6.15
C THR A 226 -12.60 9.72 5.06
N LEU A 227 -12.60 9.21 3.83
CA LEU A 227 -13.38 9.76 2.72
C LEU A 227 -14.71 9.02 2.61
N PHE A 228 -15.81 9.76 2.73
CA PHE A 228 -17.16 9.29 2.49
C PHE A 228 -17.60 9.71 1.08
N ILE A 229 -17.96 8.74 0.26
CA ILE A 229 -18.52 8.97 -1.08
C ILE A 229 -19.97 8.49 -1.02
N THR A 230 -20.92 9.40 -1.15
CA THR A 230 -22.34 9.06 -1.29
C THR A 230 -22.77 9.38 -2.71
N GLY A 231 -23.02 8.35 -3.50
CA GLY A 231 -23.47 8.48 -4.88
C GLY A 231 -24.89 7.97 -5.05
N GLN A 232 -25.72 8.70 -5.77
CA GLN A 232 -26.93 8.19 -6.40
C GLN A 232 -26.65 8.00 -7.89
N VAL A 233 -26.80 6.77 -8.38
CA VAL A 233 -26.73 6.47 -9.81
C VAL A 233 -28.12 6.16 -10.33
N ASP A 234 -28.65 7.04 -11.18
CA ASP A 234 -29.90 6.81 -11.89
C ASP A 234 -29.59 6.13 -13.23
N VAL A 235 -29.95 4.86 -13.37
CA VAL A 235 -29.75 4.10 -14.61
C VAL A 235 -31.07 4.01 -15.37
N ALA A 236 -31.16 4.69 -16.52
CA ALA A 236 -32.28 4.59 -17.43
C ALA A 236 -31.97 3.66 -18.60
N LEU A 237 -32.83 2.68 -18.83
CA LEU A 237 -32.65 1.64 -19.84
C LEU A 237 -33.60 1.84 -21.03
N TYR A 238 -33.05 1.88 -22.24
CA TYR A 238 -33.80 2.05 -23.49
C TYR A 238 -33.52 0.93 -24.47
N LEU A 239 -34.50 0.57 -25.31
CA LEU A 239 -34.31 -0.44 -26.36
C LEU A 239 -33.45 0.12 -27.50
N ALA A 240 -32.48 -0.64 -28.00
CA ALA A 240 -31.68 -0.22 -29.16
C ALA A 240 -32.52 0.06 -30.39
N SER A 241 -33.64 -0.62 -30.58
CA SER A 241 -34.54 -0.32 -31.70
C SER A 241 -35.02 1.13 -31.68
N GLN A 242 -35.21 1.70 -30.49
CA GLN A 242 -35.60 3.10 -30.31
C GLN A 242 -34.47 4.07 -30.73
N TYR A 243 -33.21 3.66 -30.58
CA TYR A 243 -32.04 4.44 -31.00
C TYR A 243 -31.60 4.17 -32.45
N ARG A 244 -31.69 2.92 -32.94
CA ARG A 244 -31.30 2.55 -34.31
C ARG A 244 -32.27 3.10 -35.36
N ALA A 245 -33.57 3.16 -35.05
CA ALA A 245 -34.57 3.76 -35.94
C ALA A 245 -34.27 5.24 -36.28
N ILE A 246 -33.44 5.90 -35.48
CA ILE A 246 -32.99 7.28 -35.67
C ILE A 246 -31.79 7.35 -36.66
N ILE A 247 -30.91 6.34 -36.65
CA ILE A 247 -29.62 6.34 -37.37
C ILE A 247 -29.77 5.80 -38.80
N GLU A 248 -30.72 4.89 -39.05
CA GLU A 248 -30.86 4.21 -40.35
C GLU A 248 -31.83 4.88 -41.33
N ARG A 249 -32.36 6.07 -41.03
CA ARG A 249 -33.20 6.81 -41.99
C ARG A 249 -32.32 7.49 -43.04
N GLU A 250 -32.44 7.08 -44.29
CA GLU A 250 -31.97 7.88 -45.43
C GLU A 250 -32.66 9.24 -45.40
N ALA A 251 -31.90 10.29 -45.05
CA ALA A 251 -32.40 11.64 -45.16
C ALA A 251 -32.45 12.03 -46.64
N VAL A 252 -33.65 12.07 -47.21
CA VAL A 252 -33.85 12.58 -48.57
C VAL A 252 -33.72 14.11 -48.51
N LEU A 253 -32.61 14.64 -49.03
CA LEU A 253 -32.39 16.08 -49.13
C LEU A 253 -33.41 16.69 -50.10
N ALA A 254 -34.43 17.37 -49.57
CA ALA A 254 -35.35 18.13 -50.40
C ALA A 254 -34.61 19.38 -50.97
N PRO A 255 -34.53 19.54 -52.31
CA PRO A 255 -33.73 20.59 -52.95
C PRO A 255 -34.19 22.03 -52.68
N GLN A 256 -35.35 22.21 -52.04
CA GLN A 256 -35.97 23.53 -51.84
C GLN A 256 -35.50 24.25 -50.58
N ASN A 257 -34.85 23.56 -49.64
CA ASN A 257 -34.45 24.14 -48.36
C ASN A 257 -32.95 24.39 -48.35
N LEU A 258 -32.48 25.52 -48.91
CA LEU A 258 -31.19 26.25 -48.68
C LEU A 258 -29.95 25.51 -48.09
N GLY A 259 -29.78 24.22 -48.32
CA GLY A 259 -28.81 23.39 -47.60
C GLY A 259 -29.17 23.07 -46.14
N LEU A 260 -30.41 23.30 -45.71
CA LEU A 260 -30.86 22.92 -44.37
C LEU A 260 -31.37 21.48 -44.38
N VAL A 261 -30.72 20.63 -43.59
CA VAL A 261 -31.10 19.24 -43.38
C VAL A 261 -31.82 19.16 -42.06
N ARG A 262 -33.07 18.67 -42.09
CA ARG A 262 -33.86 18.44 -40.89
C ARG A 262 -34.03 16.94 -40.67
N ILE A 263 -33.69 16.49 -39.47
CA ILE A 263 -33.78 15.08 -39.06
C ILE A 263 -34.69 15.03 -37.85
N ASP A 264 -35.88 14.48 -38.01
CA ASP A 264 -36.88 14.38 -36.94
C ASP A 264 -36.63 13.13 -36.06
N PHE A 265 -36.67 13.35 -34.76
CA PHE A 265 -36.58 12.34 -33.71
C PHE A 265 -37.95 12.17 -33.03
N PRO A 266 -38.37 10.93 -32.74
CA PRO A 266 -39.55 10.68 -31.91
C PRO A 266 -39.29 11.16 -30.47
N TYR A 267 -40.17 12.03 -29.96
CA TYR A 267 -40.01 12.78 -28.70
C TYR A 267 -39.72 11.91 -27.46
N ALA A 268 -40.19 10.67 -27.44
CA ALA A 268 -40.07 9.77 -26.30
C ALA A 268 -38.65 9.27 -26.00
N VAL A 269 -37.68 9.49 -26.89
CA VAL A 269 -36.39 8.78 -26.87
C VAL A 269 -35.18 9.71 -26.68
N VAL A 270 -35.41 11.01 -26.53
CA VAL A 270 -34.32 11.97 -26.62
C VAL A 270 -33.85 12.35 -25.21
N PRO A 271 -32.73 11.79 -24.70
CA PRO A 271 -32.16 12.20 -23.42
C PRO A 271 -31.67 13.65 -23.48
N ASP A 272 -31.15 14.18 -22.37
CA ASP A 272 -30.65 15.55 -22.33
C ASP A 272 -29.70 15.79 -23.50
N LEU A 273 -30.15 16.62 -24.43
CA LEU A 273 -29.55 16.75 -25.73
C LEU A 273 -28.17 17.41 -25.70
N ASN A 274 -27.87 18.06 -24.58
CA ASN A 274 -26.56 18.63 -24.29
C ASN A 274 -25.49 17.53 -24.11
N GLU A 275 -25.93 16.31 -23.80
CA GLU A 275 -25.09 15.12 -23.63
C GLU A 275 -24.88 14.36 -24.95
N ILE A 276 -25.40 14.87 -26.08
CA ILE A 276 -25.30 14.22 -27.38
C ILE A 276 -24.37 15.03 -28.32
N GLY A 277 -23.34 14.35 -28.83
CA GLY A 277 -22.57 14.76 -29.99
C GLY A 277 -23.13 14.14 -31.27
N PHE A 278 -22.92 14.80 -32.40
CA PHE A 278 -23.28 14.27 -33.71
C PHE A 278 -22.01 14.08 -34.52
N TYR A 279 -21.97 13.02 -35.31
CA TYR A 279 -20.91 12.73 -36.25
C TYR A 279 -21.52 12.70 -37.65
N LEU A 280 -20.98 13.48 -38.58
CA LEU A 280 -21.52 13.57 -39.92
C LEU A 280 -20.52 12.98 -40.90
N ARG A 281 -20.98 12.02 -41.69
CA ARG A 281 -20.30 11.56 -42.88
C ARG A 281 -21.16 11.87 -44.11
N LEU A 282 -20.62 12.68 -45.00
CA LEU A 282 -21.27 13.10 -46.23
C LEU A 282 -20.43 12.61 -47.40
N ASN A 283 -21.02 11.75 -48.23
CA ASN A 283 -20.41 11.28 -49.47
C ASN A 283 -21.13 11.91 -50.67
N THR A 284 -20.34 12.23 -51.68
CA THR A 284 -20.79 12.76 -52.97
C THR A 284 -20.39 11.79 -54.07
N VAL A 285 -20.90 11.99 -55.29
CA VAL A 285 -20.44 11.24 -56.47
C VAL A 285 -18.93 11.39 -56.74
N ARG A 286 -18.29 12.44 -56.19
CA ARG A 286 -16.84 12.70 -56.31
C ARG A 286 -16.03 12.15 -55.13
N GLY A 287 -16.67 11.43 -54.20
CA GLY A 287 -16.06 10.90 -52.99
C GLY A 287 -16.54 11.60 -51.72
N MET A 288 -15.85 11.33 -50.61
CA MET A 288 -16.17 11.80 -49.27
C MET A 288 -15.94 13.31 -49.14
N ALA A 289 -16.98 14.05 -48.73
CA ALA A 289 -16.93 15.50 -48.52
C ALA A 289 -16.70 15.88 -47.05
N ILE A 290 -17.33 15.19 -46.11
CA ILE A 290 -17.19 15.40 -44.66
C ILE A 290 -17.16 14.04 -43.97
N ASP A 291 -16.30 13.86 -42.97
CA ASP A 291 -16.25 12.69 -42.10
C ASP A 291 -15.66 13.11 -40.75
N ARG A 292 -16.50 13.68 -39.88
CA ARG A 292 -16.06 14.23 -38.58
C ARG A 292 -17.21 14.46 -37.58
N PRO A 293 -16.90 14.62 -36.28
CA PRO A 293 -17.85 15.15 -35.32
C PRO A 293 -18.28 16.59 -35.68
N LEU A 294 -19.54 16.91 -35.40
CA LEU A 294 -20.13 18.23 -35.53
C LEU A 294 -19.96 19.01 -34.22
N ASN A 295 -19.59 20.28 -34.33
CA ASN A 295 -19.54 21.22 -33.22
C ASN A 295 -20.96 21.69 -32.85
N PRO A 296 -21.23 22.05 -31.58
CA PRO A 296 -22.54 22.58 -31.16
C PRO A 296 -23.05 23.76 -31.99
N SER A 297 -22.15 24.55 -32.59
CA SER A 297 -22.49 25.71 -33.42
C SER A 297 -22.87 25.34 -34.86
N GLU A 298 -22.68 24.09 -35.26
CA GLU A 298 -22.88 23.61 -36.64
C GLU A 298 -24.23 22.90 -36.82
N TYR A 299 -24.92 22.62 -35.72
CA TYR A 299 -26.26 22.10 -35.72
C TYR A 299 -27.13 22.90 -34.76
N ARG A 300 -28.41 23.00 -35.07
CA ARG A 300 -29.42 23.51 -34.16
C ARG A 300 -30.37 22.40 -33.83
N LEU A 301 -30.61 22.22 -32.55
CA LEU A 301 -31.50 21.20 -32.08
C LEU A 301 -32.74 21.85 -31.50
N VAL A 302 -33.89 21.46 -32.02
CA VAL A 302 -35.16 22.06 -31.66
C VAL A 302 -36.03 20.99 -31.02
N LYS A 303 -36.46 21.25 -29.79
CA LYS A 303 -37.41 20.41 -29.06
C LYS A 303 -38.77 21.10 -29.06
N THR A 304 -39.79 20.44 -29.59
CA THR A 304 -41.19 20.83 -29.46
C THR A 304 -41.88 19.93 -28.44
N GLN A 305 -43.16 20.17 -28.12
CA GLN A 305 -43.89 19.32 -27.17
C GLN A 305 -44.11 17.89 -27.69
N GLU A 306 -44.03 17.68 -29.02
CA GLU A 306 -44.41 16.42 -29.68
C GLU A 306 -43.28 15.77 -30.48
N SER A 307 -42.18 16.50 -30.71
CA SER A 307 -41.05 16.02 -31.51
C SER A 307 -39.76 16.72 -31.10
N ALA A 308 -38.61 16.12 -31.41
CA ALA A 308 -37.36 16.86 -31.47
C ALA A 308 -36.81 16.74 -32.89
N TYR A 309 -36.07 17.74 -33.38
CA TYR A 309 -35.40 17.62 -34.67
C TYR A 309 -34.04 18.31 -34.68
N LEU A 310 -33.09 17.73 -35.42
CA LEU A 310 -31.77 18.27 -35.68
C LEU A 310 -31.81 19.02 -37.01
N GLU A 311 -31.46 20.29 -36.98
CA GLU A 311 -31.21 21.11 -38.15
C GLU A 311 -29.70 21.22 -38.38
N ILE A 312 -29.22 20.85 -39.56
CA ILE A 312 -27.83 20.99 -39.97
C ILE A 312 -27.79 21.89 -41.21
N SER A 313 -27.02 22.97 -41.16
CA SER A 313 -26.79 23.82 -42.33
C SER A 313 -25.58 23.33 -43.12
N LEU A 314 -25.82 22.57 -44.20
CA LEU A 314 -24.77 22.12 -45.12
C LEU A 314 -24.06 23.29 -45.80
N ALA A 315 -24.78 24.39 -46.05
CA ALA A 315 -24.18 25.60 -46.61
C ALA A 315 -23.13 26.19 -45.65
N GLN A 316 -23.40 26.16 -44.35
CA GLN A 316 -22.44 26.60 -43.34
C GLN A 316 -21.29 25.61 -43.16
N LEU A 317 -21.59 24.30 -43.17
CA LEU A 317 -20.58 23.25 -43.00
C LEU A 317 -19.60 23.11 -44.15
N LEU A 318 -20.09 23.20 -45.40
CA LEU A 318 -19.29 23.03 -46.61
C LEU A 318 -18.76 24.37 -47.16
N GLY A 319 -19.33 25.50 -46.71
CA GLY A 319 -18.96 26.84 -47.15
C GLY A 319 -18.96 26.97 -48.69
N PRO A 320 -17.85 27.42 -49.31
CA PRO A 320 -17.79 27.63 -50.76
C PRO A 320 -17.92 26.34 -51.57
N TYR A 321 -17.65 25.18 -50.95
CA TYR A 321 -17.79 23.88 -51.61
C TYR A 321 -19.24 23.42 -51.75
N TYR A 322 -20.19 24.09 -51.09
CA TYR A 322 -21.62 23.75 -51.21
C TYR A 322 -22.20 24.07 -52.61
N GLY A 323 -21.81 25.20 -53.21
CA GLY A 323 -22.35 25.67 -54.49
C GLY A 323 -22.21 24.65 -55.64
N PRO A 324 -21.01 24.10 -55.89
CA PRO A 324 -20.79 23.07 -56.90
C PRO A 324 -21.53 21.75 -56.65
N LEU A 325 -21.95 21.49 -55.42
CA LEU A 325 -22.66 20.27 -55.03
C LEU A 325 -24.18 20.40 -55.18
N ARG A 326 -24.70 21.59 -55.45
CA ARG A 326 -26.13 21.84 -55.62
C ARG A 326 -26.67 21.04 -56.82
N GLY A 327 -27.62 20.14 -56.57
CA GLY A 327 -28.21 19.26 -57.60
C GLY A 327 -27.48 17.93 -57.82
N SER A 328 -26.38 17.66 -57.11
CA SER A 328 -25.74 16.34 -57.11
C SER A 328 -26.38 15.42 -56.07
N SER A 329 -26.45 14.12 -56.35
CA SER A 329 -26.83 13.12 -55.34
C SER A 329 -25.75 13.03 -54.27
N MET A 330 -26.14 13.14 -53.01
CA MET A 330 -25.27 12.95 -51.86
C MET A 330 -25.88 11.88 -50.95
N THR A 331 -25.03 11.05 -50.36
CA THR A 331 -25.43 10.15 -49.29
C THR A 331 -24.91 10.72 -47.97
N MET A 332 -25.79 10.76 -46.99
CA MET A 332 -25.49 11.34 -45.67
C MET A 332 -25.72 10.27 -44.62
N GLU A 333 -24.69 10.02 -43.83
CA GLU A 333 -24.71 9.15 -42.66
C GLU A 333 -24.54 10.02 -41.42
N LEU A 334 -25.52 10.00 -40.53
CA LEU A 334 -25.45 10.70 -39.24
C LEU A 334 -25.19 9.67 -38.13
N GLY A 335 -23.99 9.72 -37.57
CA GLY A 335 -23.68 9.07 -36.30
C GLY A 335 -24.10 9.94 -35.12
N VAL A 336 -24.52 9.29 -34.03
CA VAL A 336 -24.84 9.96 -32.76
C VAL A 336 -23.84 9.46 -31.73
N THR A 337 -23.02 10.37 -31.19
CA THR A 337 -22.08 10.09 -30.10
C THR A 337 -22.66 10.62 -28.80
N LEU A 338 -22.44 9.95 -27.68
CA LEU A 338 -22.78 10.51 -26.37
C LEU A 338 -21.52 11.19 -25.83
N ARG A 339 -21.67 12.44 -25.41
CA ARG A 339 -20.61 13.16 -24.70
C ARG A 339 -20.42 12.52 -23.33
N PRO A 340 -19.21 12.55 -22.77
CA PRO A 340 -18.88 11.90 -21.51
C PRO A 340 -19.56 12.62 -20.34
N ALA A 341 -20.83 12.34 -20.14
CA ALA A 341 -21.54 12.52 -18.88
C ALA A 341 -22.04 11.14 -18.47
N GLY A 342 -21.14 10.26 -18.01
CA GLY A 342 -21.56 9.03 -17.32
C GLY A 342 -22.11 7.87 -18.16
N VAL A 343 -22.38 8.03 -19.46
CA VAL A 343 -23.12 7.02 -20.22
C VAL A 343 -22.26 5.82 -20.63
N VAL A 344 -22.73 4.61 -20.33
CA VAL A 344 -22.12 3.34 -20.76
C VAL A 344 -23.02 2.64 -21.78
N LEU A 345 -22.53 2.54 -23.01
CA LEU A 345 -23.17 1.78 -24.08
C LEU A 345 -22.62 0.35 -24.11
N ASN A 346 -23.35 -0.60 -24.71
CA ASN A 346 -22.88 -1.98 -24.86
C ASN A 346 -22.19 -2.20 -26.22
N ALA A 347 -21.05 -2.88 -26.23
CA ALA A 347 -20.24 -3.13 -27.44
C ALA A 347 -20.96 -3.95 -28.52
N HIS A 348 -21.92 -4.79 -28.14
CA HIS A 348 -22.67 -5.64 -29.07
C HIS A 348 -23.68 -4.87 -29.93
N GLN A 349 -23.85 -3.57 -29.70
CA GLN A 349 -24.89 -2.74 -30.33
C GLN A 349 -24.42 -2.05 -31.62
N PHE A 350 -23.12 -2.04 -31.86
CA PHE A 350 -22.50 -1.24 -32.92
C PHE A 350 -21.79 -2.12 -33.96
N SER A 351 -21.77 -1.65 -35.21
CA SER A 351 -20.97 -2.28 -36.26
C SER A 351 -19.48 -2.27 -35.87
N ASN A 352 -18.67 -3.17 -36.44
CA ASN A 352 -17.24 -3.29 -36.11
C ASN A 352 -16.46 -1.96 -36.29
N TRP A 353 -16.95 -1.05 -37.12
CA TRP A 353 -16.39 0.30 -37.28
C TRP A 353 -16.68 1.22 -36.08
N ALA A 354 -17.92 1.25 -35.58
CA ALA A 354 -18.29 2.08 -34.43
C ALA A 354 -17.70 1.57 -33.11
N LYS A 355 -17.39 0.26 -33.00
CA LYS A 355 -16.67 -0.29 -31.84
C LYS A 355 -15.27 0.32 -31.63
N GLY A 356 -14.58 0.71 -32.71
CA GLY A 356 -13.22 1.27 -32.63
C GLY A 356 -13.16 2.68 -32.04
N ASN A 357 -14.24 3.45 -32.13
CA ASN A 357 -14.28 4.86 -31.71
C ASN A 357 -15.10 5.11 -30.43
N PHE A 358 -16.03 4.23 -30.07
CA PHE A 358 -17.00 4.49 -28.98
C PHE A 358 -16.58 3.96 -27.59
N PHE A 359 -15.70 2.98 -27.47
CA PHE A 359 -15.55 2.22 -26.21
C PHE A 359 -14.38 2.61 -25.31
N ASN A 360 -13.68 3.70 -25.61
CA ASN A 360 -12.69 4.26 -24.69
C ASN A 360 -13.34 5.37 -23.84
N PHE A 361 -14.14 4.99 -22.85
CA PHE A 361 -14.62 5.95 -21.85
C PHE A 361 -14.22 5.52 -20.44
N ILE A 362 -13.46 6.41 -19.81
CA ILE A 362 -13.05 6.40 -18.41
C ILE A 362 -13.85 7.52 -17.73
N LEU A 363 -14.61 7.18 -16.68
CA LEU A 363 -15.28 8.18 -15.85
C LEU A 363 -14.27 8.71 -14.82
N TYR A 364 -14.11 10.03 -14.75
CA TYR A 364 -13.26 10.74 -13.78
C TYR A 364 -14.08 11.40 -12.68
#